data_AF-A0A6P2TEL9-F1
#
_entry.id   AF-A0A6P2TEL9-F1
#
_cell.length_a   1.000
_cell.length_b   1.000
_cell.length_c   1.000
_cell.angle_alpha   90.00
_cell.angle_beta   90.00
_cell.angle_gamma   90.00
#
_symmetry.space_group_name_H-M   'P 1'
#
loop_
_entity.id
_entity.type
_entity.pdbx_description
1 polymer ?
#
loop_
_entity_poly.entity_id
_entity_poly.type
_entity_poly.pdbx_seq_one_letter_code
_entity_poly.pdbx_strand_id
1 'polypeptide(L)'
;MTARPAFPSPDTTGPRASRTPSRLLRRAAFVIGAAVIGYGAFAIAFPAQVPAAIGTVVADWTGANPHPVVLQRPAAQPLSAVAQLGRALFADPSLSASGKQSCASCHSPDHSYGPPNALDVQPGGLAMTQQGYRPPPSLMYLYRQPNFSIGPDAGENDAAPTVAQQAASAAGVVKAQKVAGTSAAPQLVPQGGMFWDGRADTLQQQAFGPLLNPVEMANASIDDVARKLAQSSHRAQLEQLFGARVFDSPQLAVSEAMFAIARYQVEDPSFHPYNSKYDRWLEGRSRLTQAELRGLRLFNDPDKANCAGCHLSKPGKDGLPPMFTDYQYEALGAPRNKELAQNRNPAFYDLGVCGPFRDDLKDQTQYCAMFLTPTLRNSATRHVFFHNGVFHTLDQVMAFYNERSISPQKFYSRGADGKVDEYDDIPPKYRANVDVTDAPFDRKPGDKPAMTAQDIKDIEAFLGTLNDEPVRH
;
A
#
# COMPACT_ATOMS: atom_id res chain seq x y z
N MET A 1 -58.46 -53.76 -87.42
CA MET A 1 -57.56 -52.91 -88.22
C MET A 1 -57.23 -51.66 -87.41
N THR A 2 -55.95 -51.26 -87.43
CA THR A 2 -55.39 -49.93 -87.06
C THR A 2 -55.56 -49.47 -85.60
N ALA A 3 -54.66 -48.77 -84.91
CA ALA A 3 -53.24 -48.43 -84.97
C ALA A 3 -52.99 -47.62 -83.66
N ARG A 4 -51.81 -47.70 -83.04
CA ARG A 4 -51.42 -46.96 -81.82
C ARG A 4 -51.37 -45.42 -82.04
N PRO A 5 -51.41 -44.60 -80.96
CA PRO A 5 -50.16 -44.10 -80.32
C PRO A 5 -50.25 -44.10 -78.77
N ALA A 6 -49.31 -44.68 -78.03
CA ALA A 6 -48.05 -44.09 -77.54
C ALA A 6 -48.24 -42.83 -76.66
N PHE A 7 -48.36 -43.04 -75.35
CA PHE A 7 -48.26 -41.99 -74.30
C PHE A 7 -46.78 -41.79 -73.90
N PRO A 8 -46.31 -40.54 -73.68
CA PRO A 8 -44.97 -40.29 -73.16
C PRO A 8 -44.89 -40.49 -71.64
N SER A 9 -43.75 -41.01 -71.21
CA SER A 9 -43.33 -41.22 -69.81
C SER A 9 -43.09 -39.90 -69.07
N PRO A 10 -43.18 -39.89 -67.73
CA PRO A 10 -42.92 -38.70 -66.93
C PRO A 10 -41.43 -38.35 -66.92
N ASP A 11 -41.16 -37.08 -67.18
CA ASP A 11 -39.82 -36.50 -67.20
C ASP A 11 -39.09 -36.73 -65.87
N THR A 12 -37.85 -37.17 -66.04
CA THR A 12 -36.80 -37.28 -65.04
C THR A 12 -36.57 -35.95 -64.30
N THR A 13 -36.69 -35.97 -62.98
CA THR A 13 -36.17 -34.92 -62.10
C THR A 13 -34.64 -34.91 -62.17
N GLY A 14 -34.08 -34.00 -62.97
CA GLY A 14 -32.65 -33.71 -62.99
C GLY A 14 -32.16 -33.13 -61.65
N PRO A 15 -30.90 -33.35 -61.27
CA PRO A 15 -30.36 -32.95 -59.98
C PRO A 15 -30.38 -31.41 -59.85
N ARG A 16 -30.92 -30.94 -58.72
CA ARG A 16 -30.90 -29.54 -58.29
C ARG A 16 -29.45 -29.05 -58.30
N ALA A 17 -29.06 -28.25 -59.29
CA ALA A 17 -27.75 -27.65 -59.36
C ALA A 17 -27.45 -26.90 -58.05
N SER A 18 -26.38 -27.30 -57.36
CA SER A 18 -25.89 -26.59 -56.19
C SER A 18 -25.48 -25.18 -56.64
N ARG A 19 -26.25 -24.18 -56.22
CA ARG A 19 -25.89 -22.78 -56.41
C ARG A 19 -24.59 -22.52 -55.67
N THR A 20 -23.49 -22.53 -56.40
CA THR A 20 -22.19 -22.07 -55.91
C THR A 20 -22.36 -20.61 -55.53
N PRO A 21 -21.95 -20.17 -54.31
CA PRO A 21 -22.10 -18.78 -53.93
C PRO A 21 -21.35 -17.91 -54.95
N SER A 22 -22.05 -16.89 -55.47
CA SER A 22 -21.54 -16.02 -56.53
C SER A 22 -20.18 -15.44 -56.15
N ARG A 23 -19.30 -15.22 -57.14
CA ARG A 23 -17.97 -14.63 -56.92
C ARG A 23 -18.01 -13.33 -56.09
N LEU A 24 -19.13 -12.60 -56.14
CA LEU A 24 -19.43 -11.42 -55.33
C LEU A 24 -19.54 -11.73 -53.83
N LEU A 25 -20.25 -12.81 -53.44
CA LEU A 25 -20.36 -13.23 -52.03
C LEU A 25 -19.00 -13.63 -51.45
N ARG A 26 -18.16 -14.32 -52.24
CA ARG A 26 -16.80 -14.68 -51.81
C ARG A 26 -15.89 -13.46 -51.64
N ARG A 27 -16.00 -12.46 -52.54
CA ARG A 27 -15.26 -11.20 -52.43
C ARG A 27 -15.73 -10.37 -51.23
N ALA A 28 -17.03 -10.27 -51.01
CA ALA A 28 -17.59 -9.57 -49.84
C ALA A 28 -17.15 -10.23 -48.53
N ALA A 29 -17.22 -11.56 -48.43
CA ALA A 29 -16.74 -12.30 -47.26
C ALA A 29 -15.24 -12.10 -47.02
N PHE A 30 -14.41 -12.06 -48.08
CA PHE A 30 -12.98 -11.77 -47.95
C PHE A 30 -12.71 -10.36 -47.45
N VAL A 31 -13.40 -9.34 -47.99
CA VAL A 31 -13.24 -7.94 -47.56
C VAL A 31 -13.68 -7.76 -46.11
N ILE A 32 -14.80 -8.36 -45.70
CA ILE A 32 -15.26 -8.33 -44.32
C ILE A 32 -14.25 -9.04 -43.41
N GLY A 33 -13.76 -10.22 -43.81
CA GLY A 33 -12.74 -10.95 -43.05
C GLY A 33 -11.45 -10.14 -42.88
N ALA A 34 -10.95 -9.52 -43.95
CA ALA A 34 -9.77 -8.65 -43.89
C ALA A 34 -10.01 -7.41 -43.02
N ALA A 35 -11.19 -6.80 -43.08
CA ALA A 35 -11.55 -5.66 -42.24
C ALA A 35 -11.66 -6.04 -40.75
N VAL A 36 -12.23 -7.20 -40.42
CA VAL A 36 -12.30 -7.72 -39.05
C VAL A 36 -10.91 -8.04 -38.52
N ILE A 37 -10.05 -8.68 -39.31
CA ILE A 37 -8.65 -8.96 -38.94
C ILE A 37 -7.88 -7.64 -38.74
N GLY A 38 -8.05 -6.69 -39.65
CA GLY A 38 -7.43 -5.36 -39.56
C GLY A 38 -7.88 -4.58 -38.32
N TYR A 39 -9.19 -4.59 -38.02
CA TYR A 39 -9.74 -3.98 -36.82
C TYR A 39 -9.29 -4.70 -35.54
N GLY A 40 -9.18 -6.03 -35.55
CA GLY A 40 -8.63 -6.80 -34.44
C GLY A 40 -7.15 -6.47 -34.18
N ALA A 41 -6.33 -6.41 -35.23
CA ALA A 41 -4.94 -5.98 -35.11
C ALA A 41 -4.81 -4.54 -34.61
N PHE A 42 -5.66 -3.63 -35.08
CA PHE A 42 -5.75 -2.26 -34.59
C PHE A 42 -6.16 -2.21 -33.11
N ALA A 43 -7.19 -2.96 -32.70
CA ALA A 43 -7.65 -3.02 -31.32
C ALA A 43 -6.57 -3.57 -30.37
N ILE A 44 -5.77 -4.56 -30.80
CA ILE A 44 -4.65 -5.11 -30.03
C ILE A 44 -3.51 -4.08 -29.88
N ALA A 45 -3.23 -3.32 -30.95
CA ALA A 45 -2.19 -2.30 -30.96
C ALA A 45 -2.61 -1.02 -30.22
N PHE A 46 -3.89 -0.66 -30.27
CA PHE A 46 -4.46 0.58 -29.75
C PHE A 46 -5.75 0.33 -28.95
N PRO A 47 -5.67 -0.44 -27.85
CA PRO A 47 -6.87 -0.79 -27.04
C PRO A 47 -7.55 0.44 -26.43
N ALA A 48 -6.82 1.54 -26.27
CA ALA A 48 -7.35 2.83 -25.82
C ALA A 48 -8.21 3.57 -26.86
N GLN A 49 -8.10 3.21 -28.13
CA GLN A 49 -8.78 3.87 -29.24
C GLN A 49 -10.03 3.11 -29.72
N VAL A 50 -10.39 2.03 -29.03
CA VAL A 50 -11.59 1.23 -29.33
C VAL A 50 -12.64 1.39 -28.22
N PRO A 51 -13.92 1.09 -28.49
CA PRO A 51 -14.96 1.09 -27.47
C PRO A 51 -14.58 0.25 -26.24
N ALA A 52 -14.96 0.71 -25.04
CA ALA A 52 -14.54 0.10 -23.76
C ALA A 52 -14.81 -1.42 -23.70
N ALA A 53 -15.96 -1.89 -24.20
CA ALA A 53 -16.27 -3.31 -24.25
C ALA A 53 -15.23 -4.13 -25.05
N ILE A 54 -14.71 -3.57 -26.14
CA ILE A 54 -13.68 -4.20 -26.99
C ILE A 54 -12.30 -4.08 -26.31
N GLY A 55 -12.03 -2.94 -25.67
CA GLY A 55 -10.83 -2.74 -24.86
C GLY A 55 -10.70 -3.77 -23.74
N THR A 56 -11.79 -4.07 -23.02
CA THR A 56 -11.82 -5.11 -21.97
C THR A 56 -11.51 -6.49 -22.53
N VAL A 57 -12.11 -6.86 -23.66
CA VAL A 57 -11.81 -8.14 -24.33
C VAL A 57 -10.35 -8.21 -24.78
N VAL A 58 -9.79 -7.13 -25.31
CA VAL A 58 -8.37 -7.09 -25.68
C VAL A 58 -7.48 -7.19 -24.43
N ALA A 59 -7.84 -6.54 -23.33
CA ALA A 59 -7.13 -6.65 -22.07
C ALA A 59 -7.13 -8.10 -21.55
N ASP A 60 -8.30 -8.74 -21.56
CA ASP A 60 -8.47 -10.16 -21.19
C ASP A 60 -7.55 -11.09 -21.98
N TRP A 61 -7.36 -10.84 -23.26
CA TRP A 61 -6.57 -11.73 -24.10
C TRP A 61 -5.08 -11.43 -24.03
N THR A 62 -4.74 -10.15 -23.89
CA THR A 62 -3.39 -9.67 -24.21
C THR A 62 -2.64 -9.06 -23.03
N GLY A 63 -3.28 -8.82 -21.89
CA GLY A 63 -2.62 -8.17 -20.76
C GLY A 63 -2.46 -6.65 -20.90
N ALA A 64 -2.88 -6.05 -22.02
CA ALA A 64 -2.76 -4.61 -22.23
C ALA A 64 -3.72 -3.82 -21.32
N ASN A 65 -3.29 -2.65 -20.90
CA ASN A 65 -4.16 -1.69 -20.26
C ASN A 65 -5.11 -1.08 -21.31
N PRO A 66 -6.44 -1.20 -21.15
CA PRO A 66 -7.40 -0.58 -22.08
C PRO A 66 -7.46 0.95 -21.92
N HIS A 67 -6.98 1.50 -20.80
CA HIS A 67 -7.03 2.92 -20.49
C HIS A 67 -5.67 3.42 -19.97
N PRO A 68 -4.65 3.51 -20.86
CA PRO A 68 -3.35 4.03 -20.47
C PRO A 68 -3.45 5.50 -20.06
N VAL A 69 -2.68 5.87 -19.03
CA VAL A 69 -2.59 7.22 -18.48
C VAL A 69 -1.16 7.74 -18.58
N VAL A 70 -0.99 9.05 -18.49
CA VAL A 70 0.33 9.67 -18.32
C VAL A 70 0.53 9.94 -16.84
N LEU A 71 1.46 9.22 -16.22
CA LEU A 71 1.78 9.39 -14.81
C LEU A 71 2.71 10.60 -14.62
N GLN A 72 2.30 11.51 -13.75
CA GLN A 72 3.16 12.59 -13.27
C GLN A 72 4.18 12.02 -12.28
N ARG A 73 5.46 12.32 -12.46
CA ARG A 73 6.52 11.88 -11.54
C ARG A 73 7.32 13.08 -11.06
N PRO A 74 7.84 13.07 -9.82
CA PRO A 74 8.82 14.06 -9.40
C PRO A 74 9.99 14.10 -10.39
N ALA A 75 10.42 15.30 -10.77
CA ALA A 75 11.58 15.44 -11.66
C ALA A 75 12.83 14.94 -10.93
N ALA A 76 13.59 14.03 -11.56
CA ALA A 76 14.89 13.64 -11.06
C ALA A 76 15.85 14.83 -11.19
N GLN A 77 16.22 15.42 -10.05
CA GLN A 77 17.19 16.51 -9.95
C GLN A 77 18.40 16.04 -9.15
N PRO A 78 19.60 16.60 -9.40
CA PRO A 78 20.73 16.38 -8.51
C PRO A 78 20.36 16.75 -7.07
N LEU A 79 20.79 15.93 -6.10
CA LEU A 79 20.57 16.21 -4.69
C LEU A 79 21.14 17.59 -4.32
N SER A 80 20.34 18.38 -3.59
CA SER A 80 20.83 19.59 -2.94
C SER A 80 21.99 19.27 -1.99
N ALA A 81 22.82 20.26 -1.67
CA ALA A 81 23.91 20.07 -0.70
C ALA A 81 23.40 19.60 0.68
N VAL A 82 22.18 20.02 1.05
CA VAL A 82 21.48 19.57 2.27
C VAL A 82 21.08 18.09 2.17
N ALA A 83 20.50 17.65 1.05
CA ALA A 83 20.17 16.23 0.86
C ALA A 83 21.42 15.35 0.74
N GLN A 84 22.53 15.85 0.20
CA GLN A 84 23.81 15.14 0.19
C GLN A 84 24.37 14.92 1.60
N LEU A 85 24.28 15.94 2.47
CA LEU A 85 24.57 15.79 3.90
C LEU A 85 23.62 14.77 4.55
N GLY A 86 22.32 14.85 4.24
CA GLY A 86 21.32 13.91 4.73
C GLY A 86 21.64 12.46 4.38
N ARG A 87 22.06 12.19 3.14
CA ARG A 87 22.50 10.87 2.70
C ARG A 87 23.70 10.36 3.50
N ALA A 88 24.66 11.23 3.79
CA ALA A 88 25.82 10.86 4.60
C ALA A 88 25.41 10.52 6.04
N LEU A 89 24.60 11.38 6.66
CA LEU A 89 24.09 11.17 8.03
C LEU A 89 23.20 9.92 8.14
N PHE A 90 22.38 9.62 7.12
CA PHE A 90 21.52 8.44 7.08
C PHE A 90 22.30 7.12 7.21
N ALA A 91 23.54 7.10 6.71
CA ALA A 91 24.44 5.95 6.78
C ALA A 91 25.40 6.00 7.98
N ASP A 92 25.49 7.12 8.71
CA ASP A 92 26.50 7.35 9.76
C ASP A 92 26.14 6.65 11.08
N PRO A 93 26.88 5.59 11.48
CA PRO A 93 26.57 4.88 12.72
C PRO A 93 27.03 5.62 13.98
N SER A 94 27.84 6.67 13.84
CA SER A 94 28.30 7.48 14.98
C SER A 94 27.14 8.22 15.65
N LEU A 95 26.02 8.37 14.96
CA LEU A 95 24.80 8.97 15.50
C LEU A 95 24.10 8.09 16.53
N SER A 96 24.42 6.80 16.68
CA SER A 96 23.87 5.97 17.75
C SER A 96 24.76 5.97 19.00
N ALA A 97 24.18 5.65 20.15
CA ALA A 97 24.93 5.42 21.39
C ALA A 97 25.96 4.30 21.28
N SER A 98 25.64 3.26 20.50
CA SER A 98 26.53 2.13 20.28
C SER A 98 27.67 2.43 19.31
N GLY A 99 27.54 3.47 18.46
CA GLY A 99 28.44 3.73 17.35
C GLY A 99 28.37 2.66 16.24
N LYS A 100 27.34 1.80 16.26
CA LYS A 100 27.20 0.61 15.40
C LYS A 100 25.92 0.59 14.56
N GLN A 101 25.03 1.57 14.73
CA GLN A 101 23.73 1.60 14.08
C GLN A 101 23.48 2.97 13.44
N SER A 102 23.06 2.98 12.19
CA SER A 102 22.58 4.16 11.48
C SER A 102 21.12 3.95 11.03
N CYS A 103 20.52 4.95 10.39
CA CYS A 103 19.19 4.80 9.80
C CYS A 103 19.18 3.64 8.79
N ALA A 104 20.23 3.53 7.97
CA ALA A 104 20.39 2.49 6.97
C ALA A 104 20.52 1.06 7.53
N SER A 105 20.86 0.90 8.82
CA SER A 105 20.91 -0.42 9.48
C SER A 105 19.52 -1.07 9.59
N CYS A 106 18.47 -0.25 9.72
CA CYS A 106 17.08 -0.70 9.81
C CYS A 106 16.27 -0.42 8.54
N HIS A 107 16.71 0.55 7.73
CA HIS A 107 16.08 0.98 6.48
C HIS A 107 17.06 0.84 5.32
N SER A 108 17.23 -0.39 4.84
CA SER A 108 18.25 -0.74 3.84
C SER A 108 17.83 -0.31 2.43
N PRO A 109 18.65 0.46 1.70
CA PRO A 109 18.37 0.80 0.29
C PRO A 109 18.17 -0.43 -0.60
N ASP A 110 18.88 -1.53 -0.32
CA ASP A 110 18.77 -2.80 -1.08
C ASP A 110 17.46 -3.56 -0.81
N HIS A 111 16.71 -3.15 0.23
CA HIS A 111 15.45 -3.76 0.65
C HIS A 111 14.33 -2.73 0.66
N SER A 112 14.32 -1.84 -0.34
CA SER A 112 13.28 -0.82 -0.52
C SER A 112 13.14 0.07 0.72
N TYR A 113 14.25 0.42 1.36
CA TYR A 113 14.33 1.16 2.62
C TYR A 113 13.51 0.54 3.77
N GLY A 114 13.26 -0.76 3.72
CA GLY A 114 12.69 -1.57 4.79
C GLY A 114 13.77 -2.35 5.56
N PRO A 115 13.36 -3.25 6.47
CA PRO A 115 14.28 -4.07 7.24
C PRO A 115 15.09 -5.00 6.32
N PRO A 116 16.42 -5.14 6.54
CA PRO A 116 17.29 -5.96 5.70
C PRO A 116 17.20 -7.47 5.97
N ASN A 117 16.25 -7.90 6.80
CA ASN A 117 16.13 -9.26 7.28
C ASN A 117 14.67 -9.58 7.65
N ALA A 118 14.42 -10.82 8.03
CA ALA A 118 13.08 -11.32 8.39
C ALA A 118 12.80 -11.24 9.91
N LEU A 119 13.55 -10.45 10.67
CA LEU A 119 13.30 -10.29 12.11
C LEU A 119 11.99 -9.54 12.34
N ASP A 120 11.22 -9.99 13.33
CA ASP A 120 9.96 -9.36 13.76
C ASP A 120 10.15 -7.87 14.06
N VAL A 121 11.30 -7.52 14.63
CA VAL A 121 11.73 -6.18 15.00
C VAL A 121 13.26 -6.12 15.01
N GLN A 122 13.83 -4.94 14.74
CA GLN A 122 15.29 -4.78 14.69
C GLN A 122 15.89 -4.63 16.10
N PRO A 123 17.11 -5.15 16.34
CA PRO A 123 17.82 -4.92 17.57
C PRO A 123 18.44 -3.51 17.59
N GLY A 124 18.56 -2.94 18.78
CA GLY A 124 19.21 -1.67 19.04
C GLY A 124 19.73 -1.57 20.48
N GLY A 125 19.80 -0.36 20.99
CA GLY A 125 20.36 -0.06 22.30
C GLY A 125 21.89 0.03 22.30
N LEU A 126 22.44 0.48 23.42
CA LEU A 126 23.88 0.68 23.60
C LEU A 126 24.71 -0.58 23.26
N ALA A 127 24.18 -1.76 23.59
CA ALA A 127 24.84 -3.06 23.35
C ALA A 127 24.38 -3.76 22.06
N MET A 128 23.44 -3.19 21.28
CA MET A 128 22.81 -3.83 20.11
C MET A 128 22.08 -5.15 20.42
N THR A 129 21.56 -5.28 21.64
CA THR A 129 20.84 -6.48 22.11
C THR A 129 19.40 -6.22 22.52
N GLN A 130 18.95 -4.96 22.50
CA GLN A 130 17.60 -4.60 22.91
C GLN A 130 16.66 -4.77 21.72
N GLN A 131 15.56 -5.48 21.94
CA GLN A 131 14.58 -5.74 20.90
C GLN A 131 13.69 -4.49 20.69
N GLY A 132 13.52 -4.06 19.44
CA GLY A 132 12.59 -2.98 19.07
C GLY A 132 11.13 -3.31 19.38
N TYR A 133 10.25 -2.30 19.31
CA TYR A 133 8.82 -2.48 19.62
C TYR A 133 7.97 -2.89 18.42
N ARG A 134 8.31 -2.42 17.22
CA ARG A 134 7.60 -2.69 15.95
C ARG A 134 8.62 -2.89 14.83
N PRO A 135 8.32 -3.67 13.77
CA PRO A 135 9.15 -3.72 12.58
C PRO A 135 9.19 -2.34 11.93
N PRO A 136 10.37 -1.88 11.46
CA PRO A 136 10.46 -0.64 10.70
C PRO A 136 9.66 -0.78 9.39
N PRO A 137 8.78 0.16 9.05
CA PRO A 137 8.17 0.19 7.72
C PRO A 137 9.22 0.58 6.66
N SER A 138 8.92 0.37 5.38
CA SER A 138 9.68 1.00 4.30
C SER A 138 9.59 2.52 4.40
N LEU A 139 10.69 3.22 4.13
CA LEU A 139 10.69 4.69 4.00
C LEU A 139 10.32 5.17 2.59
N MET A 140 10.17 4.26 1.64
CA MET A 140 9.82 4.64 0.28
C MET A 140 8.45 5.32 0.26
N TYR A 141 8.35 6.34 -0.59
CA TYR A 141 7.14 7.10 -0.88
C TYR A 141 6.54 7.93 0.27
N LEU A 142 7.20 8.00 1.43
CA LEU A 142 6.72 8.79 2.57
C LEU A 142 6.72 10.31 2.32
N TYR A 143 7.37 10.80 1.26
CA TYR A 143 7.32 12.22 0.90
C TYR A 143 5.88 12.72 0.57
N ARG A 144 4.95 11.79 0.26
CA ARG A 144 3.53 12.08 0.02
C ARG A 144 2.64 11.82 1.22
N GLN A 145 3.18 11.25 2.31
CA GLN A 145 2.39 10.98 3.51
C GLN A 145 1.90 12.33 4.07
N PRO A 146 0.57 12.55 4.18
CA PRO A 146 0.06 13.78 4.74
C PRO A 146 0.36 13.86 6.24
N ASN A 147 0.32 15.05 6.82
CA ASN A 147 0.35 15.21 8.28
C ASN A 147 -0.85 14.50 8.92
N PHE A 148 -0.73 14.17 10.20
CA PHE A 148 -1.82 13.52 10.92
C PHE A 148 -3.04 14.44 11.03
N SER A 149 -4.22 13.89 10.76
CA SER A 149 -5.49 14.56 10.97
C SER A 149 -6.59 13.55 11.27
N ILE A 150 -7.73 14.03 11.76
CA ILE A 150 -8.96 13.23 11.88
C ILE A 150 -10.00 13.95 11.01
N GLY A 151 -10.51 13.23 10.01
CA GLY A 151 -11.38 13.79 8.98
C GLY A 151 -12.51 12.85 8.60
N PRO A 152 -13.53 13.32 7.86
CA PRO A 152 -14.53 12.43 7.30
C PRO A 152 -13.88 11.43 6.36
N ASP A 153 -14.33 10.18 6.42
CA ASP A 153 -13.94 9.18 5.42
C ASP A 153 -14.36 9.68 4.02
N ALA A 154 -13.36 9.76 3.14
CA ALA A 154 -13.52 10.16 1.75
C ALA A 154 -12.91 9.05 0.90
N GLY A 155 -13.59 7.89 0.83
CA GLY A 155 -13.13 6.63 0.22
C GLY A 155 -12.62 6.63 -1.23
N GLU A 156 -12.34 7.78 -1.83
CA GLU A 156 -11.62 7.92 -3.12
C GLU A 156 -10.65 9.13 -3.18
N ASN A 157 -10.37 9.81 -2.06
CA ASN A 157 -9.52 11.01 -2.06
C ASN A 157 -8.30 10.86 -1.12
N ASP A 158 -7.12 10.66 -1.70
CA ASP A 158 -5.81 10.63 -1.04
C ASP A 158 -5.38 11.98 -0.43
N ALA A 159 -6.21 13.02 -0.53
CA ALA A 159 -5.91 14.36 -0.06
C ALA A 159 -6.53 14.60 1.32
N ALA A 160 -5.69 14.79 2.34
CA ALA A 160 -6.15 15.29 3.63
C ALA A 160 -6.91 16.62 3.44
N PRO A 161 -8.10 16.79 4.06
CA PRO A 161 -8.88 18.01 3.89
C PRO A 161 -8.09 19.20 4.45
N THR A 162 -7.89 20.21 3.61
CA THR A 162 -7.26 21.48 4.01
C THR A 162 -8.09 22.17 5.11
N VAL A 163 -7.46 23.02 5.91
CA VAL A 163 -8.15 23.86 6.91
C VAL A 163 -9.31 24.64 6.28
N ALA A 164 -9.16 25.08 5.02
CA ALA A 164 -10.22 25.75 4.27
C ALA A 164 -11.38 24.81 3.89
N GLN A 165 -11.09 23.56 3.50
CA GLN A 165 -12.12 22.55 3.24
C GLN A 165 -12.85 22.14 4.52
N GLN A 166 -12.12 22.01 5.65
CA GLN A 166 -12.70 21.77 6.97
C GLN A 166 -13.59 22.95 7.40
N ALA A 167 -13.14 24.20 7.20
CA ALA A 167 -13.93 25.40 7.48
C ALA A 167 -15.15 25.52 6.57
N ALA A 168 -15.05 25.15 5.29
CA ALA A 168 -16.17 25.13 4.34
C ALA A 168 -17.19 24.04 4.69
N SER A 169 -16.73 22.85 5.10
CA SER A 169 -17.61 21.79 5.63
C SER A 169 -18.30 22.19 6.93
N ALA A 170 -17.70 23.10 7.71
CA ALA A 170 -18.30 23.68 8.90
C ALA A 170 -19.23 24.88 8.60
N ALA A 171 -19.09 25.54 7.46
CA ALA A 171 -19.83 26.76 7.10
C ALA A 171 -21.33 26.53 6.85
N GLY A 172 -21.76 25.28 6.64
CA GLY A 172 -23.16 24.86 6.55
C GLY A 172 -23.68 24.11 7.78
N VAL A 173 -22.84 23.86 8.78
CA VAL A 173 -23.25 23.13 10.00
C VAL A 173 -23.90 24.13 10.94
N VAL A 174 -25.23 24.17 10.92
CA VAL A 174 -26.00 24.84 11.98
C VAL A 174 -25.60 24.17 13.29
N LYS A 175 -25.12 24.95 14.26
CA LYS A 175 -24.82 24.51 15.63
C LYS A 175 -25.95 23.60 16.09
N ALA A 176 -25.66 22.31 16.34
CA ALA A 176 -26.69 21.28 16.48
C ALA A 176 -27.81 21.71 17.43
N GLN A 177 -29.01 21.95 16.88
CA GLN A 177 -30.23 21.89 17.67
C GLN A 177 -30.57 20.42 17.87
N LYS A 178 -30.67 20.01 19.13
CA LYS A 178 -31.00 18.62 19.51
C LYS A 178 -32.40 18.29 19.00
N VAL A 179 -32.49 17.56 17.89
CA VAL A 179 -33.71 16.92 17.42
C VAL A 179 -33.41 15.44 17.16
N ALA A 180 -34.26 14.57 17.71
CA ALA A 180 -34.19 13.13 17.51
C ALA A 180 -34.60 12.79 16.08
N GLY A 181 -33.62 12.62 15.19
CA GLY A 181 -33.84 12.23 13.80
C GLY A 181 -32.52 11.79 13.18
N THR A 182 -32.43 10.52 12.82
CA THR A 182 -31.25 9.84 12.28
C THR A 182 -30.85 10.38 10.92
N SER A 183 -29.81 11.21 10.91
CA SER A 183 -28.84 11.26 9.81
C SER A 183 -27.53 10.71 10.40
N ALA A 184 -26.96 9.68 9.79
CA ALA A 184 -25.67 9.15 10.23
C ALA A 184 -24.63 10.26 10.02
N ALA A 185 -24.00 10.71 11.10
CA ALA A 185 -22.86 11.62 10.99
C ALA A 185 -21.75 10.95 10.15
N PRO A 186 -20.99 11.69 9.34
CA PRO A 186 -19.84 11.12 8.64
C PRO A 186 -18.89 10.49 9.66
N GLN A 187 -18.44 9.25 9.37
CA GLN A 187 -17.46 8.59 10.22
C GLN A 187 -16.15 9.36 10.15
N LEU A 188 -15.63 9.76 11.31
CA LEU A 188 -14.36 10.48 11.42
C LEU A 188 -13.24 9.49 11.61
N VAL A 189 -12.32 9.41 10.66
CA VAL A 189 -11.22 8.44 10.63
C VAL A 189 -9.88 9.17 10.78
N PRO A 190 -8.95 8.65 11.58
CA PRO A 190 -7.57 9.14 11.60
C PRO A 190 -6.90 8.91 10.25
N GLN A 191 -6.05 9.83 9.81
CA GLN A 191 -5.31 9.71 8.56
C GLN A 191 -3.98 10.47 8.60
N GLY A 192 -3.03 10.07 7.76
CA GLY A 192 -1.72 10.68 7.66
C GLY A 192 -0.83 10.38 8.86
N GLY A 193 0.20 11.19 9.06
CA GLY A 193 1.23 10.97 10.07
C GLY A 193 2.20 9.84 9.71
N MET A 194 3.31 9.82 10.42
CA MET A 194 4.42 8.89 10.28
C MET A 194 4.42 7.90 11.45
N PHE A 195 5.17 6.80 11.29
CA PHE A 195 5.08 5.59 12.11
C PHE A 195 3.71 4.89 11.98
N TRP A 196 3.63 3.68 12.55
CA TRP A 196 2.39 2.88 12.53
C TRP A 196 1.20 3.52 13.27
N ASP A 197 1.43 4.52 14.14
CA ASP A 197 0.41 5.19 14.98
C ASP A 197 0.24 6.70 14.68
N GLY A 198 0.94 7.22 13.68
CA GLY A 198 0.77 8.60 13.22
C GLY A 198 1.30 9.68 14.17
N ARG A 199 2.13 9.30 15.15
CA ARG A 199 2.59 10.21 16.22
C ARG A 199 3.56 11.32 15.78
N ALA A 200 3.97 11.34 14.51
CA ALA A 200 4.85 12.37 13.96
C ALA A 200 4.31 12.87 12.62
N ASP A 201 4.28 14.18 12.40
CA ASP A 201 3.65 14.78 11.21
C ASP A 201 4.60 14.88 10.02
N THR A 202 5.90 14.88 10.25
CA THR A 202 6.89 15.15 9.21
C THR A 202 8.03 14.15 9.24
N LEU A 203 8.72 13.96 8.10
CA LEU A 203 9.94 13.16 8.02
C LEU A 203 11.03 13.65 8.99
N GLN A 204 11.11 14.96 9.22
CA GLN A 204 12.05 15.52 10.19
C GLN A 204 11.70 15.09 11.62
N GLN A 205 10.43 15.24 12.04
CA GLN A 205 9.97 14.79 13.36
C GLN A 205 10.13 13.27 13.51
N GLN A 206 9.87 12.50 12.47
CA GLN A 206 10.06 11.06 12.45
C GLN A 206 11.54 10.69 12.67
N ALA A 207 12.47 11.38 12.02
CA ALA A 207 13.91 11.14 12.14
C ALA A 207 14.46 11.42 13.56
N PHE A 208 13.79 12.26 14.36
CA PHE A 208 14.13 12.45 15.77
C PHE A 208 13.83 11.23 16.65
N GLY A 209 12.77 10.48 16.35
CA GLY A 209 12.28 9.39 17.20
C GLY A 209 13.36 8.34 17.53
N PRO A 210 14.05 7.77 16.52
CA PRO A 210 15.05 6.74 16.74
C PRO A 210 16.24 7.17 17.59
N LEU A 211 16.63 8.45 17.51
CA LEU A 211 17.85 8.96 18.15
C LEU A 211 17.88 8.68 19.65
N LEU A 212 16.78 8.93 20.35
CA LEU A 212 16.70 8.80 21.81
C LEU A 212 16.01 7.51 22.27
N ASN A 213 15.39 6.76 21.35
CA ASN A 213 14.69 5.55 21.72
C ASN A 213 15.71 4.50 22.25
N PRO A 214 15.58 4.04 23.51
CA PRO A 214 16.56 3.16 24.15
C PRO A 214 16.71 1.80 23.45
N VAL A 215 15.68 1.33 22.73
CA VAL A 215 15.73 0.07 21.99
C VAL A 215 16.12 0.25 20.51
N GLU A 216 16.41 1.48 20.08
CA GLU A 216 16.90 1.84 18.75
C GLU A 216 18.29 2.47 18.87
N MET A 217 18.47 3.76 18.54
CA MET A 217 19.80 4.39 18.54
C MET A 217 20.27 4.81 19.93
N ALA A 218 19.36 4.90 20.90
CA ALA A 218 19.64 4.93 22.34
C ALA A 218 20.57 6.02 22.88
N ASN A 219 20.66 7.16 22.20
CA ASN A 219 21.42 8.30 22.72
C ASN A 219 20.81 8.80 24.03
N ALA A 220 21.66 9.26 24.94
CA ALA A 220 21.22 9.66 26.28
C ALA A 220 20.38 10.95 26.27
N SER A 221 20.67 11.87 25.34
CA SER A 221 19.94 13.13 25.18
C SER A 221 20.23 13.77 23.82
N ILE A 222 19.47 14.83 23.49
CA ILE A 222 19.75 15.67 22.32
C ILE A 222 21.14 16.31 22.41
N ASP A 223 21.61 16.68 23.60
CA ASP A 223 22.97 17.22 23.79
C ASP A 223 24.04 16.19 23.44
N ASP A 224 23.78 14.90 23.71
CA ASP A 224 24.71 13.83 23.33
C ASP A 224 24.83 13.69 21.81
N VAL A 225 23.70 13.72 21.10
CA VAL A 225 23.68 13.70 19.63
C VAL A 225 24.36 14.95 19.07
N ALA A 226 24.10 16.13 19.63
CA ALA A 226 24.73 17.37 19.17
C ALA A 226 26.25 17.35 19.37
N ARG A 227 26.75 16.80 20.48
CA ARG A 227 28.20 16.60 20.69
C ARG A 227 28.81 15.66 19.65
N LYS A 228 28.13 14.57 19.30
CA LYS A 228 28.57 13.63 18.25
C LYS A 228 28.66 14.33 16.91
N LEU A 229 27.63 15.09 16.52
CA LEU A 229 27.64 15.92 15.31
C LEU A 229 28.77 16.97 15.32
N ALA A 230 29.03 17.60 16.46
CA ALA A 230 30.08 18.60 16.62
C ALA A 230 31.51 18.02 16.57
N GLN A 231 31.65 16.72 16.81
CA GLN A 231 32.91 15.96 16.77
C GLN A 231 33.06 15.12 15.49
N SER A 232 32.03 15.06 14.65
CA SER A 232 32.03 14.24 13.43
C SER A 232 32.71 14.96 12.27
N SER A 233 32.99 14.21 11.21
CA SER A 233 33.48 14.76 9.94
C SER A 233 32.46 15.68 9.24
N HIS A 234 31.20 15.69 9.69
CA HIS A 234 30.12 16.50 9.11
C HIS A 234 30.05 17.92 9.67
N ARG A 235 30.78 18.23 10.75
CA ARG A 235 30.75 19.54 11.43
C ARG A 235 30.89 20.72 10.46
N ALA A 236 31.93 20.70 9.62
CA ALA A 236 32.23 21.81 8.71
C ALA A 236 31.10 22.01 7.68
N GLN A 237 30.50 20.91 7.19
CA GLN A 237 29.39 20.95 6.26
C GLN A 237 28.11 21.49 6.93
N LEU A 238 27.85 21.10 8.19
CA LEU A 238 26.75 21.64 8.99
C LEU A 238 26.90 23.15 9.20
N GLU A 239 28.09 23.63 9.60
CA GLU A 239 28.38 25.06 9.77
C GLU A 239 28.26 25.83 8.44
N GLN A 240 28.68 25.23 7.33
CA GLN A 240 28.58 25.85 6.00
C GLN A 240 27.12 25.98 5.53
N LEU A 241 26.29 24.96 5.75
CA LEU A 241 24.90 24.93 5.26
C LEU A 241 23.94 25.70 6.17
N PHE A 242 24.14 25.62 7.49
CA PHE A 242 23.19 26.12 8.48
C PHE A 242 23.75 27.27 9.33
N GLY A 243 25.00 27.66 9.09
CA GLY A 243 25.67 28.80 9.71
C GLY A 243 26.66 28.41 10.81
N ALA A 244 27.69 29.24 10.99
CA ALA A 244 28.81 28.99 11.91
C ALA A 244 28.41 28.85 13.39
N ARG A 245 27.18 29.25 13.75
CA ARG A 245 26.63 29.18 15.11
C ARG A 245 25.62 28.04 15.31
N VAL A 246 25.49 27.13 14.34
CA VAL A 246 24.52 26.02 14.42
C VAL A 246 24.71 25.17 15.68
N PHE A 247 25.95 25.04 16.16
CA PHE A 247 26.30 24.29 17.37
C PHE A 247 26.19 25.08 18.69
N ASP A 248 25.83 26.37 18.64
CA ASP A 248 25.55 27.16 19.86
C ASP A 248 24.26 26.68 20.55
N SER A 249 23.38 25.99 19.81
CA SER A 249 22.18 25.32 20.31
C SER A 249 22.19 23.84 19.91
N PRO A 250 22.26 22.91 20.89
CA PRO A 250 22.16 21.47 20.62
C PRO A 250 20.89 21.09 19.85
N GLN A 251 19.76 21.68 20.21
CA GLN A 251 18.47 21.45 19.54
C GLN A 251 18.51 21.90 18.08
N LEU A 252 19.09 23.07 17.79
CA LEU A 252 19.24 23.55 16.42
C LEU A 252 20.12 22.60 15.60
N ALA A 253 21.31 22.24 16.10
CA ALA A 253 22.22 21.35 15.40
C ALA A 253 21.59 20.00 15.04
N VAL A 254 20.88 19.38 15.99
CA VAL A 254 20.19 18.11 15.72
C VAL A 254 19.00 18.31 14.78
N SER A 255 18.24 19.41 14.93
CA SER A 255 17.12 19.75 14.04
C SER A 255 17.55 19.89 12.58
N GLU A 256 18.64 20.62 12.31
CA GLU A 256 19.14 20.82 10.95
C GLU A 256 19.74 19.53 10.37
N ALA A 257 20.38 18.70 11.21
CA ALA A 257 20.83 17.37 10.80
C ALA A 257 19.65 16.45 10.41
N MET A 258 18.56 16.45 11.19
CA MET A 258 17.35 15.68 10.87
C MET A 258 16.59 16.27 9.67
N PHE A 259 16.64 17.59 9.49
CA PHE A 259 16.14 18.23 8.27
C PHE A 259 16.91 17.75 7.04
N ALA A 260 18.23 17.67 7.13
CA ALA A 260 19.05 17.13 6.04
C ALA A 260 18.66 15.69 5.67
N ILE A 261 18.47 14.81 6.67
CA ILE A 261 17.98 13.44 6.46
C ILE A 261 16.58 13.43 5.82
N ALA A 262 15.67 14.30 6.26
CA ALA A 262 14.35 14.42 5.65
C ALA A 262 14.44 14.88 4.19
N ARG A 263 15.33 15.83 3.87
CA ARG A 263 15.58 16.26 2.48
C ARG A 263 16.14 15.14 1.61
N TYR A 264 17.01 14.28 2.15
CA TYR A 264 17.48 13.10 1.43
C TYR A 264 16.32 12.17 1.04
N GLN A 265 15.43 11.86 1.98
CA GLN A 265 14.26 11.00 1.73
C GLN A 265 13.25 11.60 0.73
N VAL A 266 13.21 12.92 0.60
CA VAL A 266 12.35 13.63 -0.36
C VAL A 266 13.02 13.76 -1.73
N GLU A 267 14.32 14.06 -1.79
CA GLU A 267 14.99 14.42 -3.04
C GLU A 267 15.58 13.23 -3.79
N ASP A 268 16.01 12.17 -3.09
CA ASP A 268 16.65 11.04 -3.75
C ASP A 268 15.59 10.15 -4.44
N PRO A 269 15.66 9.98 -5.78
CA PRO A 269 14.68 9.19 -6.52
C PRO A 269 14.61 7.72 -6.08
N SER A 270 15.62 7.20 -5.38
CA SER A 270 15.56 5.83 -4.83
C SER A 270 14.44 5.64 -3.79
N PHE A 271 13.93 6.71 -3.17
CA PHE A 271 12.76 6.61 -2.27
C PHE A 271 11.43 6.61 -3.03
N HIS A 272 11.39 7.04 -4.29
CA HIS A 272 10.13 7.17 -5.04
C HIS A 272 10.31 6.99 -6.57
N PRO A 273 10.83 5.83 -7.00
CA PRO A 273 11.20 5.61 -8.40
C PRO A 273 9.99 5.52 -9.35
N TYR A 274 8.83 5.03 -8.86
CA TYR A 274 7.60 4.87 -9.65
C TYR A 274 7.84 4.15 -10.99
N ASN A 275 8.62 3.06 -10.93
CA ASN A 275 9.12 2.34 -12.08
C ASN A 275 8.68 0.87 -12.10
N SER A 276 7.76 0.47 -11.22
CA SER A 276 7.23 -0.89 -11.14
C SER A 276 6.59 -1.37 -12.44
N LYS A 277 6.36 -2.69 -12.56
CA LYS A 277 5.64 -3.25 -13.70
C LYS A 277 4.23 -2.67 -13.83
N TYR A 278 3.56 -2.41 -12.71
CA TYR A 278 2.24 -1.80 -12.68
C TYR A 278 2.25 -0.35 -13.17
N ASP A 279 3.24 0.45 -12.77
CA ASP A 279 3.39 1.84 -13.27
C ASP A 279 3.55 1.85 -14.81
N ARG A 280 4.35 0.92 -15.36
CA ARG A 280 4.49 0.77 -16.81
C ARG A 280 3.22 0.27 -17.49
N TRP A 281 2.45 -0.61 -16.83
CA TRP A 281 1.16 -1.07 -17.35
C TRP A 281 0.13 0.07 -17.38
N LEU A 282 0.08 0.90 -16.34
CA LEU A 282 -0.72 2.12 -16.30
C LEU A 282 -0.38 3.05 -17.48
N GLU A 283 0.88 3.14 -17.88
CA GLU A 283 1.31 3.93 -19.05
C GLU A 283 1.19 3.21 -20.41
N GLY A 284 0.67 1.97 -20.45
CA GLY A 284 0.58 1.17 -21.67
C GLY A 284 1.93 0.67 -22.20
N ARG A 285 2.99 0.73 -21.39
CA ARG A 285 4.37 0.32 -21.72
C ARG A 285 4.69 -1.11 -21.28
N SER A 286 3.77 -1.78 -20.60
CA SER A 286 3.90 -3.18 -20.16
C SER A 286 2.56 -3.91 -20.29
N ARG A 287 2.62 -5.23 -20.22
CA ARG A 287 1.45 -6.12 -20.20
C ARG A 287 1.45 -6.91 -18.89
N LEU A 288 0.30 -7.00 -18.26
CA LEU A 288 0.10 -7.90 -17.14
C LEU A 288 -0.11 -9.33 -17.64
N THR A 289 0.36 -10.32 -16.90
CA THR A 289 0.02 -11.71 -17.14
C THR A 289 -1.46 -11.95 -16.80
N GLN A 290 -1.99 -13.10 -17.22
CA GLN A 290 -3.37 -13.45 -16.89
C GLN A 290 -3.60 -13.61 -15.38
N ALA A 291 -2.59 -14.10 -14.64
CA ALA A 291 -2.66 -14.18 -13.18
C ALA A 291 -2.68 -12.78 -12.55
N GLU A 292 -1.78 -11.89 -12.97
CA GLU A 292 -1.72 -10.51 -12.48
C GLU A 292 -3.00 -9.72 -12.79
N LEU A 293 -3.61 -9.92 -13.96
CA LEU A 293 -4.89 -9.30 -14.31
C LEU A 293 -6.04 -9.78 -13.44
N ARG A 294 -6.12 -11.09 -13.19
CA ARG A 294 -7.14 -11.65 -12.27
C ARG A 294 -6.90 -11.14 -10.85
N GLY A 295 -5.64 -11.07 -10.42
CA GLY A 295 -5.24 -10.48 -9.15
C GLY A 295 -5.70 -9.04 -8.99
N LEU A 296 -5.43 -8.19 -9.99
CA LEU A 296 -5.88 -6.80 -10.00
C LEU A 296 -7.42 -6.68 -9.92
N ARG A 297 -8.16 -7.58 -10.57
CA ARG A 297 -9.64 -7.58 -10.48
C ARG A 297 -10.11 -7.96 -9.09
N LEU A 298 -9.57 -9.05 -8.54
CA LEU A 298 -9.89 -9.50 -7.19
C LEU A 298 -9.56 -8.42 -6.16
N PHE A 299 -8.40 -7.79 -6.29
CA PHE A 299 -7.94 -6.68 -5.45
C PHE A 299 -8.95 -5.51 -5.40
N ASN A 300 -9.62 -5.23 -6.52
CA ASN A 300 -10.61 -4.17 -6.64
C ASN A 300 -12.07 -4.63 -6.48
N ASP A 301 -12.31 -5.92 -6.21
CA ASP A 301 -13.66 -6.49 -6.11
C ASP A 301 -14.17 -6.33 -4.67
N PRO A 302 -15.15 -5.44 -4.41
CA PRO A 302 -15.63 -5.15 -3.06
C PRO A 302 -16.39 -6.32 -2.43
N ASP A 303 -16.87 -7.27 -3.24
CA ASP A 303 -17.61 -8.44 -2.75
C ASP A 303 -16.68 -9.65 -2.49
N LYS A 304 -15.39 -9.50 -2.77
CA LYS A 304 -14.38 -10.55 -2.61
C LYS A 304 -13.22 -10.13 -1.71
N ALA A 305 -12.13 -9.63 -2.31
CA ALA A 305 -10.91 -9.33 -1.58
C ALA A 305 -10.93 -7.91 -1.01
N ASN A 306 -11.65 -6.99 -1.67
CA ASN A 306 -11.90 -5.62 -1.27
C ASN A 306 -10.63 -4.85 -0.83
N CYS A 307 -9.45 -5.24 -1.32
CA CYS A 307 -8.19 -4.66 -0.88
C CYS A 307 -8.15 -3.17 -1.20
N ALA A 308 -8.73 -2.78 -2.35
CA ALA A 308 -8.83 -1.40 -2.80
C ALA A 308 -9.78 -0.53 -1.95
N GLY A 309 -10.51 -1.10 -0.96
CA GLY A 309 -11.25 -0.31 0.02
C GLY A 309 -10.34 0.58 0.86
N CYS A 310 -9.14 0.08 1.19
CA CYS A 310 -8.11 0.84 1.92
C CYS A 310 -6.83 1.06 1.08
N HIS A 311 -6.50 0.14 0.17
CA HIS A 311 -5.27 0.19 -0.64
C HIS A 311 -5.52 0.66 -2.07
N LEU A 312 -5.79 1.95 -2.25
CA LEU A 312 -6.23 2.54 -3.51
C LEU A 312 -5.28 2.25 -4.70
N SER A 313 -5.80 1.59 -5.74
CA SER A 313 -5.02 1.10 -6.89
C SER A 313 -5.02 2.03 -8.12
N LYS A 314 -5.80 3.11 -8.08
CA LYS A 314 -5.96 4.06 -9.19
C LYS A 314 -5.07 5.28 -8.99
N PRO A 315 -4.52 5.88 -10.07
CA PRO A 315 -3.86 7.18 -9.98
C PRO A 315 -4.76 8.23 -9.33
N GLY A 316 -4.15 9.12 -8.56
CA GLY A 316 -4.85 10.24 -7.94
C GLY A 316 -5.37 11.24 -8.99
N LYS A 317 -6.25 12.15 -8.56
CA LYS A 317 -6.76 13.25 -9.43
C LYS A 317 -5.65 14.20 -9.89
N ASP A 318 -4.54 14.22 -9.19
CA ASP A 318 -3.30 14.93 -9.53
C ASP A 318 -2.49 14.26 -10.65
N GLY A 319 -2.90 13.08 -11.11
CA GLY A 319 -2.19 12.29 -12.11
C GLY A 319 -0.93 11.60 -11.58
N LEU A 320 -0.71 11.61 -10.25
CA LEU A 320 0.40 10.89 -9.64
C LEU A 320 0.09 9.38 -9.56
N PRO A 321 1.12 8.52 -9.54
CA PRO A 321 0.95 7.08 -9.39
C PRO A 321 0.19 6.71 -8.11
N PRO A 322 -0.58 5.60 -8.13
CA PRO A 322 -1.29 5.10 -6.97
C PRO A 322 -0.32 4.76 -5.85
N MET A 323 -0.71 5.09 -4.64
CA MET A 323 0.08 4.85 -3.43
C MET A 323 -0.29 3.54 -2.75
N PHE A 324 -1.39 2.89 -3.14
CA PHE A 324 -1.87 1.66 -2.52
C PHE A 324 -2.07 1.81 -1.00
N THR A 325 -2.56 2.97 -0.61
CA THR A 325 -2.97 3.36 0.73
C THR A 325 -3.85 4.59 0.59
N ASP A 326 -4.89 4.67 1.40
CA ASP A 326 -5.72 5.85 1.65
C ASP A 326 -5.16 6.75 2.77
N TYR A 327 -4.04 6.34 3.36
CA TYR A 327 -3.40 6.92 4.53
C TYR A 327 -4.25 6.87 5.80
N GLN A 328 -5.30 6.05 5.84
CA GLN A 328 -6.19 5.90 6.99
C GLN A 328 -5.67 4.83 7.96
N TYR A 329 -6.44 4.60 9.02
CA TYR A 329 -6.06 3.76 10.15
C TYR A 329 -7.12 2.70 10.40
N GLU A 330 -6.71 1.44 10.43
CA GLU A 330 -7.63 0.31 10.55
C GLU A 330 -7.31 -0.60 11.73
N ALA A 331 -8.37 -1.10 12.37
CA ALA A 331 -8.29 -2.09 13.43
C ALA A 331 -8.58 -3.48 12.87
N LEU A 332 -7.53 -4.14 12.37
CA LEU A 332 -7.65 -5.47 11.77
C LEU A 332 -7.55 -6.63 12.77
N GLY A 333 -7.19 -6.37 14.03
CA GLY A 333 -7.10 -7.43 15.04
C GLY A 333 -6.06 -8.51 14.72
N ALA A 334 -4.88 -8.14 14.21
CA ALA A 334 -3.77 -9.08 14.02
C ALA A 334 -3.44 -9.83 15.33
N PRO A 335 -3.03 -11.11 15.26
CA PRO A 335 -2.74 -11.89 16.45
C PRO A 335 -1.52 -11.37 17.20
N ARG A 336 -1.48 -11.62 18.51
CA ARG A 336 -0.39 -11.19 19.38
C ARG A 336 0.90 -11.91 19.05
N ASN A 337 1.94 -11.13 18.72
CA ASN A 337 3.28 -11.68 18.60
C ASN A 337 3.91 -11.91 19.99
N LYS A 338 3.91 -13.16 20.46
CA LYS A 338 4.44 -13.54 21.78
C LYS A 338 5.96 -13.55 21.87
N GLU A 339 6.66 -13.48 20.75
CA GLU A 339 8.12 -13.43 20.70
C GLU A 339 8.69 -12.05 21.04
N LEU A 340 7.84 -11.01 21.03
CA LEU A 340 8.23 -9.65 21.41
C LEU A 340 8.41 -9.50 22.92
N ALA A 341 9.52 -8.90 23.34
CA ALA A 341 9.90 -8.73 24.74
C ALA A 341 8.85 -7.98 25.56
N GLN A 342 8.24 -6.92 25.00
CA GLN A 342 7.17 -6.18 25.66
C GLN A 342 5.92 -7.03 25.91
N ASN A 343 5.67 -8.02 25.06
CA ASN A 343 4.49 -8.88 25.15
C ASN A 343 4.61 -9.97 26.23
N ARG A 344 5.81 -10.14 26.81
CA ARG A 344 6.01 -10.95 28.03
C ARG A 344 5.27 -10.38 29.24
N ASN A 345 5.01 -9.07 29.24
CA ASN A 345 4.04 -8.48 30.14
C ASN A 345 2.63 -8.68 29.56
N PRO A 346 1.77 -9.52 30.17
CA PRO A 346 0.42 -9.77 29.65
C PRO A 346 -0.50 -8.55 29.75
N ALA A 347 -0.13 -7.52 30.51
CA ALA A 347 -0.88 -6.26 30.60
C ALA A 347 -0.46 -5.24 29.52
N PHE A 348 0.63 -5.49 28.79
CA PHE A 348 1.06 -4.61 27.71
C PHE A 348 0.24 -4.88 26.45
N TYR A 349 -0.34 -3.83 25.89
CA TYR A 349 -1.01 -3.83 24.59
C TYR A 349 -0.53 -2.63 23.80
N ASP A 350 -0.18 -2.88 22.54
CA ASP A 350 0.04 -1.82 21.57
C ASP A 350 -1.32 -1.49 20.93
N LEU A 351 -1.84 -0.29 21.23
CA LEU A 351 -3.15 0.16 20.76
C LEU A 351 -3.05 1.17 19.62
N GLY A 352 -1.88 1.27 18.98
CA GLY A 352 -1.66 2.12 17.82
C GLY A 352 -1.91 3.59 18.15
N VAL A 353 -2.92 4.18 17.53
CA VAL A 353 -3.32 5.59 17.73
C VAL A 353 -3.58 5.93 19.21
N CYS A 354 -4.07 4.99 20.01
CA CYS A 354 -4.31 5.21 21.45
C CYS A 354 -3.05 5.12 22.34
N GLY A 355 -1.89 4.76 21.79
CA GLY A 355 -0.66 4.53 22.54
C GLY A 355 -0.21 3.07 22.52
N PRO A 356 0.85 2.72 23.29
CA PRO A 356 1.48 3.51 24.35
C PRO A 356 2.52 4.52 23.84
N PHE A 357 2.85 4.52 22.55
CA PHE A 357 3.86 5.42 21.98
C PHE A 357 3.27 6.78 21.55
N ARG A 358 2.00 7.01 21.88
CA ARG A 358 1.22 8.21 21.57
C ARG A 358 0.35 8.55 22.77
N ASP A 359 0.37 9.82 23.19
CA ASP A 359 -0.30 10.28 24.42
C ASP A 359 -1.48 11.24 24.17
N ASP A 360 -1.48 11.96 23.05
CA ASP A 360 -2.46 13.00 22.71
C ASP A 360 -3.85 12.45 22.38
N LEU A 361 -3.95 11.16 22.00
CA LEU A 361 -5.21 10.49 21.62
C LEU A 361 -5.59 9.31 22.51
N LYS A 362 -4.92 9.10 23.65
CA LYS A 362 -5.17 7.96 24.56
C LYS A 362 -6.62 7.82 25.03
N ASP A 363 -7.35 8.93 25.08
CA ASP A 363 -8.75 8.98 25.55
C ASP A 363 -9.77 8.83 24.40
N GLN A 364 -9.31 8.83 23.14
CA GLN A 364 -10.14 8.63 21.94
C GLN A 364 -10.29 7.13 21.65
N THR A 365 -11.02 6.44 22.52
CA THR A 365 -11.04 4.97 22.57
C THR A 365 -11.60 4.30 21.32
N GLN A 366 -12.37 5.02 20.50
CA GLN A 366 -12.85 4.56 19.20
C GLN A 366 -11.71 4.30 18.20
N TYR A 367 -10.52 4.87 18.42
CA TYR A 367 -9.34 4.67 17.56
C TYR A 367 -8.34 3.66 18.13
N CYS A 368 -8.64 3.04 19.27
CA CYS A 368 -7.74 2.07 19.86
C CYS A 368 -7.65 0.81 19.00
N ALA A 369 -6.42 0.29 18.89
CA ALA A 369 -6.02 -0.82 18.04
C ALA A 369 -6.02 -0.51 16.52
N MET A 370 -6.20 0.75 16.13
CA MET A 370 -6.04 1.16 14.75
C MET A 370 -4.58 1.50 14.44
N PHE A 371 -4.11 1.02 13.29
CA PHE A 371 -2.76 1.28 12.77
C PHE A 371 -2.84 1.75 11.32
N LEU A 372 -1.85 2.54 10.90
CA LEU A 372 -1.79 3.10 9.55
C LEU A 372 -1.85 1.98 8.49
N THR A 373 -2.73 2.13 7.51
CA THR A 373 -2.77 1.34 6.28
C THR A 373 -1.50 1.62 5.48
N PRO A 374 -0.51 0.70 5.41
CA PRO A 374 0.75 1.00 4.74
C PRO A 374 0.60 0.92 3.22
N THR A 375 1.47 1.63 2.48
CA THR A 375 1.59 1.40 1.03
C THR A 375 1.93 -0.07 0.73
N LEU A 376 1.29 -0.62 -0.31
CA LEU A 376 1.63 -1.97 -0.82
C LEU A 376 2.74 -1.97 -1.88
N ARG A 377 3.28 -0.81 -2.25
CA ARG A 377 4.48 -0.75 -3.11
C ARG A 377 5.62 -1.51 -2.42
N ASN A 378 6.32 -2.35 -3.17
CA ASN A 378 7.39 -3.24 -2.67
C ASN A 378 6.95 -4.23 -1.56
N SER A 379 5.66 -4.45 -1.35
CA SER A 379 5.18 -5.37 -0.30
C SER A 379 5.61 -6.82 -0.55
N ALA A 380 5.70 -7.24 -1.81
CA ALA A 380 6.06 -8.61 -2.18
C ALA A 380 7.54 -8.94 -1.98
N THR A 381 8.41 -7.96 -1.71
CA THR A 381 9.82 -8.21 -1.36
C THR A 381 10.05 -8.27 0.15
N ARG A 382 9.01 -8.09 0.97
CA ARG A 382 9.12 -8.06 2.44
C ARG A 382 9.08 -9.47 3.03
N HIS A 383 9.68 -9.60 4.20
CA HIS A 383 9.72 -10.85 4.98
C HIS A 383 9.13 -10.72 6.39
N VAL A 384 8.56 -9.55 6.71
CA VAL A 384 7.91 -9.25 7.98
C VAL A 384 6.76 -8.27 7.74
N PHE A 385 5.59 -8.60 8.27
CA PHE A 385 4.32 -7.94 7.99
C PHE A 385 3.57 -7.60 9.27
N PHE A 386 2.63 -6.65 9.16
CA PHE A 386 1.89 -6.02 10.27
C PHE A 386 2.78 -5.22 11.25
N HIS A 387 2.12 -4.44 12.10
CA HIS A 387 2.75 -3.51 13.04
C HIS A 387 3.55 -4.22 14.16
N ASN A 388 3.37 -5.52 14.35
CA ASN A 388 4.03 -6.33 15.38
C ASN A 388 4.88 -7.48 14.78
N GLY A 389 5.00 -7.55 13.45
CA GLY A 389 5.84 -8.53 12.76
C GLY A 389 5.38 -9.98 12.84
N VAL A 390 4.12 -10.26 13.21
CA VAL A 390 3.63 -11.63 13.47
C VAL A 390 3.58 -12.55 12.23
N PHE A 391 3.59 -11.97 11.02
CA PHE A 391 3.60 -12.73 9.77
C PHE A 391 4.86 -12.46 8.96
N HIS A 392 5.33 -13.48 8.23
CA HIS A 392 6.59 -13.47 7.49
C HIS A 392 6.45 -13.76 5.98
N THR A 393 5.24 -14.04 5.52
CA THR A 393 4.95 -14.32 4.10
C THR A 393 3.63 -13.65 3.69
N LEU A 394 3.50 -13.32 2.40
CA LEU A 394 2.22 -12.87 1.85
C LEU A 394 1.14 -13.95 2.01
N ASP A 395 1.46 -15.23 1.88
CA ASP A 395 0.53 -16.34 2.11
C ASP A 395 -0.11 -16.26 3.51
N GLN A 396 0.69 -15.99 4.56
CA GLN A 396 0.18 -15.82 5.93
C GLN A 396 -0.71 -14.59 6.07
N VAL A 397 -0.33 -13.47 5.44
CA VAL A 397 -1.15 -12.26 5.41
C VAL A 397 -2.48 -12.55 4.73
N MET A 398 -2.47 -13.11 3.52
CA MET A 398 -3.66 -13.41 2.75
C MET A 398 -4.57 -14.43 3.45
N ALA A 399 -3.99 -15.45 4.09
CA ALA A 399 -4.72 -16.39 4.93
C ALA A 399 -5.39 -15.68 6.11
N PHE A 400 -4.70 -14.76 6.79
CA PHE A 400 -5.29 -13.97 7.87
C PHE A 400 -6.49 -13.16 7.37
N TYR A 401 -6.33 -12.41 6.27
CA TYR A 401 -7.44 -11.64 5.70
C TYR A 401 -8.65 -12.52 5.37
N ASN A 402 -8.40 -13.63 4.68
CA ASN A 402 -9.46 -14.50 4.16
C ASN A 402 -10.12 -15.41 5.21
N GLU A 403 -9.42 -15.68 6.32
CA GLU A 403 -9.81 -16.74 7.25
C GLU A 403 -10.01 -16.30 8.70
N ARG A 404 -9.62 -15.09 9.12
CA ARG A 404 -9.69 -14.69 10.55
C ARG A 404 -11.08 -14.84 11.16
N SER A 405 -12.12 -14.45 10.42
CA SER A 405 -13.51 -14.47 10.91
C SER A 405 -14.16 -15.86 10.82
N ILE A 406 -13.68 -16.72 9.93
CA ILE A 406 -14.27 -18.06 9.69
C ILE A 406 -13.53 -19.19 10.44
N SER A 407 -12.24 -19.00 10.75
CA SER A 407 -11.35 -19.97 11.40
C SER A 407 -10.39 -19.28 12.38
N PRO A 408 -10.92 -18.55 13.38
CA PRO A 408 -10.11 -17.76 14.32
C PRO A 408 -9.06 -18.60 15.07
N GLN A 409 -9.32 -19.89 15.30
CA GLN A 409 -8.39 -20.83 15.95
C GLN A 409 -7.06 -21.01 15.20
N LYS A 410 -6.96 -20.60 13.94
CA LYS A 410 -5.71 -20.63 13.17
C LYS A 410 -4.74 -19.51 13.55
N PHE A 411 -5.28 -18.41 14.07
CA PHE A 411 -4.52 -17.17 14.28
C PHE A 411 -4.40 -16.81 15.75
N TYR A 412 -5.47 -17.02 16.54
CA TYR A 412 -5.50 -16.59 17.93
C TYR A 412 -5.29 -17.73 18.91
N SER A 413 -4.71 -17.37 20.05
CA SER A 413 -4.48 -18.28 21.16
C SER A 413 -5.79 -18.79 21.77
N ARG A 414 -5.70 -19.87 22.57
CA ARG A 414 -6.82 -20.27 23.44
C ARG A 414 -6.65 -19.66 24.84
N GLY A 415 -7.75 -19.17 25.39
CA GLY A 415 -7.84 -18.72 26.77
C GLY A 415 -7.82 -19.87 27.78
N ALA A 416 -7.82 -19.53 29.07
CA ALA A 416 -7.81 -20.52 30.16
C ALA A 416 -9.04 -21.43 30.19
N ASP A 417 -10.17 -20.98 29.61
CA ASP A 417 -11.40 -21.76 29.46
C ASP A 417 -11.39 -22.69 28.23
N GLY A 418 -10.26 -22.74 27.50
CA GLY A 418 -10.07 -23.56 26.30
C GLY A 418 -10.71 -22.98 25.03
N LYS A 419 -11.40 -21.83 25.11
CA LYS A 419 -11.97 -21.16 23.94
C LYS A 419 -10.91 -20.32 23.22
N VAL A 420 -11.13 -20.06 21.93
CA VAL A 420 -10.26 -19.15 21.18
C VAL A 420 -10.45 -17.74 21.74
N ASP A 421 -9.35 -17.09 22.09
CA ASP A 421 -9.33 -15.69 22.53
C ASP A 421 -9.17 -14.79 21.31
N GLU A 422 -10.26 -14.56 20.59
CA GLU A 422 -10.24 -13.74 19.37
C GLU A 422 -9.72 -12.34 19.65
N TYR A 423 -8.81 -11.87 18.77
CA TYR A 423 -8.12 -10.59 18.90
C TYR A 423 -7.29 -10.53 20.20
N ASP A 424 -6.46 -11.55 20.43
CA ASP A 424 -5.64 -11.72 21.65
C ASP A 424 -4.57 -10.63 21.86
N ASP A 425 -4.37 -9.73 20.89
CA ASP A 425 -3.55 -8.52 21.02
C ASP A 425 -4.38 -7.25 21.31
N ILE A 426 -5.68 -7.39 21.60
CA ILE A 426 -6.58 -6.27 21.89
C ILE A 426 -7.35 -6.55 23.19
N PRO A 427 -7.34 -5.63 24.17
CA PRO A 427 -8.15 -5.76 25.38
C PRO A 427 -9.64 -5.90 25.05
N PRO A 428 -10.41 -6.74 25.79
CA PRO A 428 -11.83 -6.98 25.49
C PRO A 428 -12.69 -5.72 25.28
N LYS A 429 -12.41 -4.65 26.03
CA LYS A 429 -13.13 -3.37 25.94
C LYS A 429 -12.98 -2.63 24.59
N TYR A 430 -11.98 -2.98 23.78
CA TYR A 430 -11.69 -2.32 22.49
C TYR A 430 -11.90 -3.25 21.29
N ARG A 431 -12.25 -4.52 21.49
CA ARG A 431 -12.48 -5.48 20.39
C ARG A 431 -13.65 -5.09 19.49
N ALA A 432 -14.57 -4.26 19.98
CA ALA A 432 -15.66 -3.71 19.17
C ALA A 432 -15.18 -2.72 18.09
N ASN A 433 -13.93 -2.25 18.15
CA ASN A 433 -13.34 -1.40 17.12
C ASN A 433 -12.86 -2.22 15.91
N VAL A 434 -12.71 -3.54 16.05
CA VAL A 434 -12.19 -4.38 14.97
C VAL A 434 -13.20 -4.45 13.82
N ASP A 435 -12.71 -4.27 12.60
CA ASP A 435 -13.54 -4.39 11.40
C ASP A 435 -14.04 -5.84 11.24
N VAL A 436 -15.36 -5.98 11.18
CA VAL A 436 -16.08 -7.23 10.94
C VAL A 436 -17.21 -7.02 9.93
N THR A 437 -17.24 -5.88 9.25
CA THR A 437 -18.34 -5.44 8.39
C THR A 437 -17.97 -5.51 6.93
N ASP A 438 -16.72 -5.22 6.59
CA ASP A 438 -16.28 -5.14 5.21
C ASP A 438 -15.69 -6.48 4.77
N ALA A 439 -15.88 -6.82 3.49
CA ALA A 439 -15.23 -7.99 2.93
C ALA A 439 -13.69 -7.83 3.04
N PRO A 440 -12.94 -8.90 3.27
CA PRO A 440 -13.37 -10.31 3.44
C PRO A 440 -13.77 -10.69 4.89
N PHE A 441 -13.89 -9.71 5.80
CA PHE A 441 -14.07 -9.92 7.24
C PHE A 441 -15.52 -10.10 7.68
N ASP A 442 -16.47 -9.77 6.81
CA ASP A 442 -17.92 -9.86 6.95
C ASP A 442 -18.48 -11.28 7.12
N ARG A 443 -17.62 -12.30 6.99
CA ARG A 443 -17.96 -13.73 7.05
C ARG A 443 -17.99 -14.27 8.48
N LYS A 444 -18.74 -15.35 8.70
CA LYS A 444 -18.95 -15.95 10.03
C LYS A 444 -18.24 -17.29 10.18
N PRO A 445 -17.96 -17.75 11.42
CA PRO A 445 -17.41 -19.07 11.69
C PRO A 445 -18.17 -20.18 10.93
N GLY A 446 -17.46 -20.93 10.08
CA GLY A 446 -18.01 -22.00 9.26
C GLY A 446 -18.42 -21.63 7.83
N ASP A 447 -18.43 -20.35 7.48
CA ASP A 447 -18.67 -19.91 6.10
C ASP A 447 -17.51 -20.30 5.16
N LYS A 448 -17.79 -20.29 3.85
CA LYS A 448 -16.72 -20.43 2.84
C LYS A 448 -15.86 -19.15 2.84
N PRO A 449 -14.54 -19.24 2.62
CA PRO A 449 -13.70 -18.05 2.44
C PRO A 449 -14.13 -17.20 1.24
N ALA A 450 -13.80 -15.91 1.25
CA ALA A 450 -14.08 -14.98 0.15
C ALA A 450 -13.25 -15.29 -1.09
N MET A 451 -12.02 -15.74 -0.86
CA MET A 451 -11.04 -16.04 -1.87
C MET A 451 -10.69 -17.52 -1.83
N THR A 452 -10.56 -18.13 -3.01
CA THR A 452 -9.96 -19.46 -3.15
C THR A 452 -8.43 -19.39 -3.05
N ALA A 453 -7.77 -20.54 -2.93
CA ALA A 453 -6.31 -20.59 -2.98
C ALA A 453 -5.73 -20.07 -4.31
N GLN A 454 -6.47 -20.20 -5.42
CA GLN A 454 -6.05 -19.62 -6.70
C GLN A 454 -6.23 -18.10 -6.73
N ASP A 455 -7.31 -17.59 -6.13
CA ASP A 455 -7.54 -16.15 -6.01
C ASP A 455 -6.40 -15.48 -5.21
N ILE A 456 -5.97 -16.10 -4.10
CA ILE A 456 -4.83 -15.63 -3.29
C ILE A 456 -3.56 -15.55 -4.14
N LYS A 457 -3.21 -16.61 -4.87
CA LYS A 457 -2.02 -16.62 -5.75
C LYS A 457 -2.09 -15.57 -6.85
N ASP A 458 -3.27 -15.33 -7.41
CA ASP A 458 -3.46 -14.31 -8.43
C ASP A 458 -3.26 -12.90 -7.84
N ILE A 459 -3.78 -12.64 -6.62
CA ILE A 459 -3.54 -11.37 -5.89
C ILE A 459 -2.06 -11.19 -5.57
N GLU A 460 -1.36 -12.22 -5.08
CA GLU A 460 0.08 -12.15 -4.83
C GLU A 460 0.88 -11.89 -6.11
N ALA A 461 0.49 -12.50 -7.24
CA ALA A 461 1.08 -12.20 -8.54
C ALA A 461 0.90 -10.72 -8.88
N PHE A 462 -0.29 -10.15 -8.63
CA PHE A 462 -0.53 -8.70 -8.79
C PHE A 462 0.34 -7.85 -7.86
N LEU A 463 0.44 -8.19 -6.56
CA LEU A 463 1.30 -7.47 -5.62
C LEU A 463 2.78 -7.48 -6.06
N GLY A 464 3.24 -8.58 -6.67
CA GLY A 464 4.58 -8.66 -7.27
C GLY A 464 4.83 -7.63 -8.40
N THR A 465 3.77 -7.12 -9.04
CA THR A 465 3.89 -6.07 -10.07
C THR A 465 4.14 -4.68 -9.49
N LEU A 466 3.96 -4.52 -8.16
CA LEU A 466 4.15 -3.27 -7.41
C LEU A 466 5.58 -3.11 -6.88
N ASN A 467 6.46 -4.07 -7.17
CA ASN A 467 7.87 -3.97 -6.83
C ASN A 467 8.58 -3.03 -7.81
N ASP A 468 9.31 -2.08 -7.26
CA ASP A 468 10.18 -1.21 -8.03
C ASP A 468 11.43 -1.95 -8.49
N GLU A 469 11.96 -1.50 -9.62
CA GLU A 469 13.27 -1.93 -10.08
C GLU A 469 14.35 -1.05 -9.42
N PRO A 470 15.51 -1.63 -9.05
CA PRO A 470 16.61 -0.85 -8.49
C PRO A 470 16.96 0.35 -9.35
N VAL A 471 17.03 1.54 -8.73
CA VAL A 471 17.46 2.77 -9.41
C VAL A 471 18.96 2.67 -9.67
N ARG A 472 19.36 2.61 -10.95
CA ARG A 472 20.78 2.65 -11.33
C ARG A 472 21.26 4.11 -11.21
N HIS A 473 22.19 4.35 -10.29
CA HIS A 473 22.85 5.65 -10.11
C HIS A 473 23.99 5.87 -11.10
#